data_AF-A0A679I8G1-F1
#
_entry.id   AF-A0A679I8G1-F1
#
_cell.length_a   1.000
_cell.length_b   1.000
_cell.length_c   1.000
_cell.angle_alpha   90.00
_cell.angle_beta   90.00
_cell.angle_gamma   90.00
#
_symmetry.space_group_name_H-M   'P 1'
#
loop_
_entity.id
_entity.type
_entity.pdbx_description
1 polymer ?
#
loop_
_entity_poly.entity_id
_entity_poly.type
_entity_poly.pdbx_seq_one_letter_code
_entity_poly.pdbx_strand_id
1 'polypeptide(L)' 'MNPSFTVNSIYSIRICSGEQKVWRYLGVGEGGRVWWCDSSTGIVFNEESILYAWEVVSEFLPNSEGMGVQKSGY' A
#
# COMPACT_ATOMS: atom_id res chain seq x y z
N MET A 1 -13.76 -3.52 10.60
CA MET A 1 -13.62 -3.71 9.15
C MET A 1 -12.17 -3.45 8.83
N ASN A 2 -11.38 -4.48 8.51
CA ASN A 2 -10.00 -4.25 8.09
C ASN A 2 -10.05 -3.57 6.71
N PRO A 3 -9.35 -2.45 6.51
CA PRO A 3 -9.27 -1.84 5.18
C PRO A 3 -8.78 -2.89 4.18
N SER A 4 -9.53 -3.10 3.10
CA SER A 4 -9.17 -4.04 2.03
C SER A 4 -8.06 -3.41 1.19
N PHE A 5 -6.82 -3.46 1.68
CA PHE A 5 -5.65 -3.05 0.90
C PHE A 5 -5.39 -4.06 -0.23
N THR A 6 -5.05 -3.53 -1.40
CA THR A 6 -4.74 -4.32 -2.59
C THR A 6 -3.25 -4.59 -2.65
N VAL A 7 -2.87 -5.87 -2.74
CA VAL A 7 -1.47 -6.29 -2.89
C VAL A 7 -0.84 -5.64 -4.12
N ASN A 8 0.39 -5.16 -3.97
CA ASN A 8 1.14 -4.38 -4.96
C ASN A 8 0.59 -2.99 -5.29
N SER A 9 -0.46 -2.51 -4.61
CA SER A 9 -0.91 -1.12 -4.74
C SER A 9 -0.05 -0.17 -3.93
N ILE A 10 0.05 1.06 -4.42
CA ILE A 10 0.79 2.13 -3.78
C ILE A 10 -0.20 2.99 -2.99
N TYR A 11 0.17 3.37 -1.78
CA TYR A 11 -0.63 4.19 -0.89
C TYR A 11 0.16 5.41 -0.44
N SER A 12 -0.53 6.55 -0.37
CA SER A 12 -0.02 7.75 0.26
C SER A 12 -0.24 7.65 1.76
N ILE A 13 0.84 7.74 2.51
CA ILE A 13 0.87 7.60 3.96
C ILE A 13 1.28 8.93 4.56
N ARG A 14 0.63 9.36 5.63
CA ARG A 14 1.05 10.52 6.41
C ARG A 14 1.57 10.04 7.74
N ILE A 15 2.78 10.45 8.06
CA ILE A 15 3.38 10.17 9.37
C ILE A 15 3.05 11.29 10.35
N CYS A 16 3.10 11.04 11.65
CA CYS A 16 2.77 12.03 12.68
C CYS A 16 3.61 13.31 12.62
N SER A 17 4.82 13.25 12.03
CA SER A 17 5.66 14.42 11.77
C SER A 17 5.10 15.38 10.71
N GLY A 18 4.04 14.96 9.99
CA GLY A 18 3.42 15.71 8.90
C GLY A 18 4.00 15.40 7.52
N GLU A 19 5.06 14.60 7.43
CA GLU A 19 5.62 14.15 6.15
C GLU A 19 4.70 13.15 5.45
N GLN A 20 4.61 13.26 4.13
CA GLN A 20 3.90 12.31 3.30
C GLN A 20 4.90 11.33 2.69
N LYS A 21 4.64 10.04 2.87
CA LYS A 21 5.41 8.92 2.33
C LYS A 21 4.57 8.14 1.34
N VAL A 22 5.23 7.39 0.48
CA VAL A 22 4.60 6.58 -0.56
C VAL A 22 5.01 5.14 -0.33
N TRP A 23 4.07 4.32 0.15
CA TRP A 23 4.34 2.93 0.52
C TRP A 23 3.57 1.99 -0.39
N ARG A 24 4.24 0.99 -0.92
CA ARG A 24 3.62 -0.12 -1.63
C ARG A 24 3.21 -1.19 -0.62
N TYR A 25 1.94 -1.56 -0.64
CA TYR A 25 1.44 -2.68 0.15
C TYR A 25 1.91 -3.99 -0.47
N LEU A 26 2.66 -4.80 0.29
CA LEU A 26 3.16 -6.10 -0.16
C LEU A 26 2.22 -7.25 0.21
N GLY A 27 1.24 -7.01 1.08
CA GLY A 27 0.34 -8.04 1.58
C GLY A 27 0.54 -8.40 3.04
N VAL A 28 -0.24 -9.36 3.50
CA VAL A 28 -0.10 -9.95 4.82
C VAL A 28 0.90 -11.09 4.74
N GLY A 29 2.01 -10.97 5.46
CA GLY A 29 3.04 -12.00 5.54
C GLY A 29 2.77 -13.03 6.64
N GLU A 30 3.78 -13.84 6.93
CA GLU A 30 3.67 -14.87 7.98
C GLU A 30 3.34 -14.24 9.34
N GLY A 31 2.40 -14.87 10.05
CA GLY A 31 1.91 -14.38 11.34
C GLY A 31 0.82 -13.31 11.27
N GLY A 32 0.24 -13.05 10.09
CA GLY A 32 -0.88 -12.10 9.96
C GLY A 32 -0.47 -10.63 9.97
N ARG A 33 0.82 -10.35 9.76
CA ARG A 33 1.39 -9.00 9.80
C ARG A 33 1.35 -8.35 8.42
N VAL A 34 0.97 -7.09 8.33
CA VAL A 34 1.04 -6.36 7.07
C VAL A 34 2.47 -5.94 6.76
N TRP A 35 2.87 -6.12 5.51
CA TRP A 35 4.14 -5.69 4.95
C TRP A 35 3.96 -4.51 3.99
N TRP A 36 4.84 -3.54 4.13
CA TRP A 36 4.93 -2.32 3.34
C TRP A 36 6.33 -2.19 2.76
N CYS A 37 6.43 -1.54 1.60
CA CYS A 37 7.69 -1.19 0.96
C CYS A 37 7.70 0.30 0.69
N ASP A 38 8.65 1.03 1.27
CA ASP A 38 8.81 2.45 1.03
C ASP A 38 9.32 2.66 -0.39
N SER A 39 8.49 3.29 -1.24
CA SER A 39 8.84 3.49 -2.64
C SER A 39 9.93 4.55 -2.83
N SER A 40 10.19 5.38 -1.82
CA SER A 40 11.21 6.44 -1.89
C SER A 40 12.61 5.92 -1.60
N THR A 41 12.73 4.92 -0.73
CA THR A 41 14.00 4.36 -0.25
C THR A 41 14.21 2.91 -0.66
N GLY A 42 13.15 2.20 -1.07
CA GLY A 42 13.16 0.77 -1.39
C GLY A 42 13.18 -0.15 -0.16
N ILE A 43 12.96 0.40 1.04
CA ILE A 43 13.04 -0.35 2.29
C ILE A 43 11.72 -1.10 2.53
N VAL A 44 11.81 -2.39 2.80
CA VAL A 44 10.67 -3.23 3.18
C VAL A 44 10.57 -3.34 4.69
N PHE A 45 9.39 -3.12 5.25
CA PHE A 45 9.12 -3.16 6.69
C PHE A 45 7.69 -3.64 6.94
N ASN A 46 7.39 -3.96 8.19
CA ASN A 46 6.05 -4.33 8.64
C ASN A 46 5.54 -3.33 9.68
N GLU A 47 4.27 -3.48 10.07
CA GLU A 47 3.64 -2.58 11.06
C GLU A 47 4.36 -2.52 12.41
N GLU A 48 5.06 -3.58 12.83
CA GLU A 48 5.82 -3.60 14.08
C GLU A 48 7.18 -2.91 13.98
N SER A 49 7.71 -2.78 12.77
CA SER A 49 9.01 -2.14 12.52
C SER A 49 8.91 -0.61 12.50
N ILE A 50 7.69 -0.07 12.44
CA ILE A 50 7.44 1.37 12.38
C ILE A 50 7.30 1.89 13.82
N LEU A 51 8.27 2.69 14.25
CA LEU A 51 8.30 3.25 15.61
C LEU A 51 7.43 4.52 15.76
N TYR A 52 6.78 4.96 14.69
CA TYR A 52 5.96 6.18 14.66
C TYR A 52 4.53 5.91 14.21
N ALA A 53 3.60 6.77 14.62
CA ALA A 53 2.22 6.71 14.16
C ALA A 53 2.11 7.17 12.69
N TRP A 54 1.32 6.45 11.91
CA TRP A 54 1.08 6.71 10.50
C TRP A 54 -0.38 6.43 10.14
N GLU A 55 -0.87 7.10 9.11
CA GLU A 55 -2.22 6.91 8.59
C GLU A 55 -2.20 6.83 7.06
N VAL A 56 -3.06 6.00 6.49
CA VAL A 56 -3.26 5.95 5.04
C VAL A 56 -4.13 7.15 4.63
N VAL A 57 -3.56 8.06 3.85
CA VAL A 57 -4.27 9.24 3.33
C VAL A 57 -5.11 8.88 2.12
N SER A 58 -4.52 8.15 1.17
CA SER A 58 -5.18 7.78 -0.07
C SER A 58 -4.51 6.59 -0.75
N GLU A 59 -5.29 5.81 -1.48
CA GLU A 59 -4.77 4.84 -2.43
C GLU A 59 -4.26 5.60 -3.66
N PHE A 60 -2.98 5.40 -3.99
CA PHE A 60 -2.43 5.83 -5.26
C PHE A 60 -2.89 4.82 -6.30
N LEU A 61 -4.14 4.96 -6.73
CA LEU A 61 -4.66 4.23 -7.88
C LEU A 61 -3.83 4.67 -9.09
N PRO A 62 -2.98 3.80 -9.67
CA PRO A 62 -2.46 4.10 -10.98
C PRO A 62 -3.69 4.19 -11.89
N ASN A 63 -3.97 5.37 -12.41
CA ASN A 63 -5.16 5.66 -13.19
C ASN A 63 -5.43 4.48 -14.15
N SER A 64 -6.52 3.76 -13.92
CA SER A 64 -6.92 2.57 -14.68
C SER A 64 -7.41 2.96 -16.08
N GLU A 65 -6.64 3.74 -16.84
CA GLU A 65 -6.86 3.97 -18.26
C GLU A 65 -6.07 2.93 -19.07
N GLY A 66 -6.41 1.64 -18.94
CA GLY A 66 -5.76 0.65 -19.82
C GLY A 66 -5.90 -0.84 -19.57
N MET A 67 -6.72 -1.35 -18.64
CA MET A 67 -6.99 -2.80 -18.60
C MET A 67 -8.47 -3.12 -18.33
N GLY A 68 -9.29 -2.73 -19.30
CA GLY A 68 -10.58 -3.35 -19.54
C GLY A 68 -10.50 -4.27 -20.76
N VAL A 69 -9.75 -5.37 -20.71
CA VAL A 69 -10.02 -6.47 -21.65
C VAL A 69 -11.20 -7.25 -21.09
N GLN A 70 -12.40 -6.77 -21.46
CA GLN A 70 -13.65 -7.49 -21.29
C GLN A 70 -13.52 -8.88 -21.94
N LYS A 71 -13.81 -9.93 -21.17
CA LYS A 71 -14.09 -11.25 -21.74
C LYS A 71 -15.44 -11.21 -22.46
N SER A 72 -15.48 -11.64 -23.72
CA SER A 72 -16.64 -12.22 -24.39
C SER A 72 -16.04 -13.11 -25.50
N GLY A 73 -16.07 -14.44 -25.43
CA GLY A 73 -17.28 -15.24 -25.36
C GLY A 73 -17.87 -15.34 -26.78
N TYR A 74 -17.36 -16.29 -27.58
CA TYR A 74 -17.99 -16.86 -28.77
C TYR A 74 -17.61 -18.33 -28.86
#